data_AF-A0A3D2Z8I6-F1
#
_entry.id   AF-A0A3D2Z8I6-F1
#
_cell.length_a   1.000
_cell.length_b   1.000
_cell.length_c   1.000
_cell.angle_alpha   90.00
_cell.angle_beta   90.00
_cell.angle_gamma   90.00
#
_symmetry.space_group_name_H-M   'P 1'
#
loop_
_entity.id
_entity.type
_entity.pdbx_description
1 polymer ?
#
loop_
_entity_poly.entity_id
_entity_poly.type
_entity_poly.pdbx_seq_one_letter_code
_entity_poly.pdbx_strand_id
1 'polypeptide(L)'
;MKPRTKTQIYKEIAGATELTRKDVAAVFDAMSALMKKDLGSRGPGAFTVPGLMKVVKVSKPRRPAKKNVPNPFRPGELMDVAAKAASNVVKVRPLKALKDMV
;
A
#
# COMPACT_ATOMS: atom_id res chain seq x y z
N MET A 1 20.42 13.71 1.91
CA MET A 1 19.31 14.16 1.03
C MET A 1 17.99 13.93 1.76
N LYS A 2 17.14 14.95 1.91
CA LYS A 2 15.89 14.87 2.70
C LYS A 2 14.73 14.42 1.80
N PRO A 3 13.80 13.55 2.27
CA PRO A 3 12.62 13.19 1.50
C PRO A 3 11.79 14.43 1.17
N ARG A 4 11.30 14.53 -0.08
CA ARG A 4 10.42 15.62 -0.49
C ARG A 4 9.10 15.55 0.28
N THR A 5 8.57 16.71 0.68
CA THR A 5 7.25 16.79 1.32
C THR A 5 6.12 16.75 0.29
N LYS A 6 4.88 16.44 0.71
CA LYS A 6 3.69 16.44 -0.17
C LYS A 6 3.57 17.73 -0.99
N THR A 7 3.82 18.87 -0.34
CA THR A 7 3.78 20.20 -0.97
C THR A 7 4.86 20.37 -2.04
N GLN A 8 6.08 19.86 -1.80
CA GLN A 8 7.18 19.94 -2.75
C GLN A 8 6.92 19.07 -3.98
N ILE A 9 6.41 17.84 -3.80
CA ILE A 9 6.04 16.95 -4.90
C ILE A 9 4.99 17.62 -5.80
N TYR A 10 3.94 18.21 -5.21
CA TYR A 10 2.89 18.85 -5.99
C TYR A 10 3.40 20.08 -6.77
N LYS A 11 4.35 20.82 -6.20
CA LYS A 11 4.95 21.98 -6.85
C LYS A 11 5.84 21.57 -8.04
N GLU A 12 6.64 20.52 -7.88
CA GLU A 12 7.50 20.02 -8.95
C GLU A 12 6.69 19.39 -10.09
N ILE A 13 5.64 18.62 -9.78
CA ILE A 13 4.74 18.07 -10.82
C ILE A 13 4.04 19.22 -11.55
N ALA A 14 3.48 20.19 -10.83
CA ALA A 14 2.84 21.37 -11.43
C ALA A 14 3.78 22.11 -12.39
N GLY A 15 5.05 22.28 -12.01
CA GLY A 15 6.06 22.90 -12.88
C GLY A 15 6.45 22.06 -14.10
N ALA A 16 6.48 20.72 -13.97
CA ALA A 16 6.84 19.82 -15.06
C ALA A 16 5.70 19.57 -16.06
N THR A 17 4.45 19.66 -15.61
CA THR A 17 3.26 19.40 -16.44
C THR A 17 2.53 20.67 -16.86
N GLU A 18 3.05 21.86 -16.49
CA GLU A 18 2.42 23.17 -16.71
C GLU A 18 0.97 23.26 -16.18
N LEU A 19 0.66 22.44 -15.16
CA LEU A 19 -0.65 22.42 -14.51
C LEU A 19 -0.66 23.31 -13.28
N THR A 20 -1.82 23.83 -12.90
CA THR A 20 -1.92 24.51 -11.62
C THR A 20 -1.80 23.50 -10.48
N ARG A 21 -1.29 23.94 -9.32
CA ARG A 21 -1.24 23.10 -8.12
C ARG A 21 -2.62 22.56 -7.72
N LYS A 22 -3.69 23.28 -8.05
CA LYS A 22 -5.09 22.85 -7.80
C LYS A 22 -5.46 21.67 -8.68
N ASP A 23 -5.09 21.71 -9.97
CA ASP A 23 -5.38 20.62 -10.91
C ASP A 23 -4.59 19.36 -10.54
N VAL A 24 -3.32 19.51 -10.16
CA VAL A 24 -2.52 18.39 -9.65
C VAL A 24 -3.17 17.76 -8.41
N ALA A 25 -3.64 18.58 -7.47
CA ALA A 25 -4.37 18.07 -6.30
C ALA A 25 -5.64 17.31 -6.72
N ALA A 26 -6.43 17.87 -7.64
CA ALA A 26 -7.64 17.25 -8.16
C ALA A 26 -7.38 15.89 -8.83
N VAL A 27 -6.27 15.73 -9.56
CA VAL A 27 -5.86 14.45 -10.16
C VAL A 27 -5.58 13.40 -9.07
N PHE A 28 -4.81 13.76 -8.04
CA PHE A 28 -4.53 12.85 -6.92
C PHE A 28 -5.79 12.48 -6.13
N ASP A 29 -6.73 13.42 -5.97
CA ASP A 29 -8.01 13.16 -5.30
C ASP A 29 -8.91 12.24 -6.13
N ALA A 30 -9.00 12.47 -7.45
CA ALA A 30 -9.72 11.60 -8.37
C ALA A 30 -9.14 10.17 -8.39
N MET A 31 -7.80 10.06 -8.43
CA MET A 31 -7.11 8.77 -8.32
C MET A 31 -7.42 8.08 -6.99
N SER A 32 -7.45 8.82 -5.88
CA SER A 32 -7.80 8.28 -4.56
C SER A 32 -9.25 7.78 -4.51
N ALA A 33 -10.18 8.47 -5.17
CA ALA A 33 -11.57 8.03 -5.27
C ALA A 33 -11.72 6.74 -6.09
N LEU A 34 -10.97 6.59 -7.19
CA LEU A 34 -10.90 5.34 -7.97
C LEU A 34 -10.31 4.20 -7.14
N MET A 35 -9.19 4.44 -6.46
CA MET A 35 -8.57 3.46 -5.56
C MET A 35 -9.53 2.98 -4.47
N LYS A 36 -10.35 3.87 -3.90
CA LYS A 36 -11.35 3.52 -2.89
C LYS A 36 -12.44 2.60 -3.44
N LYS A 37 -12.87 2.80 -4.70
CA LYS A 37 -13.82 1.92 -5.38
C LYS A 37 -13.19 0.55 -5.67
N ASP A 38 -11.97 0.54 -6.17
CA ASP A 38 -11.31 -0.69 -6.64
C ASP A 38 -10.80 -1.57 -5.50
N LEU A 39 -10.32 -0.99 -4.39
CA LEU A 39 -9.90 -1.72 -3.19
C LEU A 39 -11.07 -2.00 -2.22
N GLY A 40 -12.26 -1.48 -2.53
CA GLY A 40 -13.48 -1.70 -1.76
C GLY A 40 -13.84 -3.18 -1.62
N SER A 41 -14.87 -3.48 -0.83
CA SER A 41 -15.37 -4.86 -0.70
C SER A 41 -15.96 -5.42 -2.00
N ARG A 42 -16.46 -4.54 -2.87
CA ARG A 42 -17.08 -4.88 -4.17
C ARG A 42 -16.16 -4.64 -5.37
N GLY A 43 -14.97 -4.07 -5.14
CA GLY A 43 -14.02 -3.77 -6.20
C GLY A 43 -13.14 -4.97 -6.55
N PRO A 44 -12.42 -4.92 -7.69
CA PRO A 44 -11.49 -5.96 -8.13
C PRO A 44 -10.37 -6.31 -7.14
N GLY A 45 -10.21 -5.56 -6.05
CA GLY A 45 -9.21 -5.83 -5.01
C GLY A 45 -7.79 -5.51 -5.46
N ALA A 46 -7.62 -4.86 -6.60
CA ALA A 46 -6.34 -4.37 -7.08
C ALA A 46 -6.51 -3.06 -7.84
N PHE A 47 -5.53 -2.17 -7.71
CA PHE A 47 -5.42 -0.93 -8.45
C PHE A 47 -4.01 -0.82 -9.02
N THR A 48 -3.89 -0.46 -10.29
CA THR A 48 -2.57 -0.30 -10.94
C THR A 48 -2.36 1.17 -11.21
N VAL A 49 -1.30 1.74 -10.64
CA VAL A 49 -0.77 3.04 -11.04
C VAL A 49 0.15 2.77 -12.24
N PRO A 50 -0.23 3.19 -13.46
CA PRO A 50 0.56 2.91 -14.66
C PRO A 50 2.01 3.36 -14.49
N GLY A 51 2.95 2.52 -14.92
CA GLY A 51 4.38 2.83 -14.88
C GLY A 51 5.06 2.81 -13.50
N LEU A 52 4.32 2.71 -12.39
CA LEU A 52 4.91 2.81 -11.04
C LEU A 52 4.66 1.56 -10.20
N MET A 53 3.41 1.31 -9.80
CA MET A 53 3.11 0.32 -8.77
C MET A 53 1.71 -0.29 -8.90
N LYS A 54 1.58 -1.53 -8.44
CA LYS A 54 0.31 -2.23 -8.31
C LYS A 54 -0.06 -2.39 -6.85
N VAL A 55 -1.17 -1.78 -6.44
CA VAL A 55 -1.74 -1.89 -5.10
C VAL A 55 -2.71 -3.06 -5.10
N VAL A 56 -2.54 -4.01 -4.19
CA VAL A 56 -3.34 -5.25 -4.11
C VAL A 56 -3.86 -5.44 -2.71
N LYS A 57 -5.14 -5.75 -2.58
CA LYS A 57 -5.79 -6.20 -1.36
C LYS A 57 -5.57 -7.70 -1.21
N VAL A 58 -4.91 -8.08 -0.12
CA VAL A 58 -4.68 -9.47 0.26
C VAL A 58 -5.58 -9.79 1.43
N SER A 59 -6.55 -10.68 1.21
CA SER A 59 -7.35 -11.25 2.29
C SER A 59 -6.49 -12.26 3.05
N LYS A 60 -6.23 -11.99 4.33
CA LYS A 60 -5.58 -12.93 5.24
C LYS A 60 -6.68 -13.75 5.93
N PRO A 61 -6.65 -15.08 5.81
CA PRO A 61 -7.63 -15.93 6.49
C PRO A 61 -7.44 -15.88 8.00
N ARG A 62 -8.50 -16.27 8.72
CA ARG A 62 -8.46 -16.45 10.17
C ARG A 62 -7.35 -17.45 10.54
N ARG A 63 -6.55 -17.12 11.56
CA ARG A 63 -5.55 -18.02 12.13
C ARG A 63 -6.04 -18.48 13.51
N PRO A 64 -6.20 -19.80 13.75
CA PRO A 64 -6.58 -20.30 15.06
C PRO A 64 -5.47 -20.05 16.09
N ALA A 65 -5.83 -20.10 17.36
CA ALA A 65 -4.85 -20.04 18.44
C ALA A 65 -3.93 -21.27 18.37
N LYS A 66 -2.63 -21.07 18.60
CA LYS A 66 -1.64 -22.15 18.68
C LYS A 66 -0.95 -22.07 20.03
N LYS A 67 -0.88 -23.19 20.74
CA LYS A 67 -0.10 -23.30 21.97
C LYS A 67 1.28 -23.85 21.67
N ASN A 68 2.23 -23.60 22.57
CA ASN A 68 3.57 -24.20 22.50
C ASN A 68 4.35 -23.89 21.21
N VAL A 69 4.24 -22.66 20.69
CA VAL A 69 5.00 -22.25 19.51
C VAL A 69 6.37 -21.73 19.96
N PRO A 70 7.49 -22.16 19.34
CA PRO A 70 8.82 -21.65 19.68
C PRO A 70 8.86 -20.11 19.58
N ASN A 71 9.28 -19.44 20.65
CA ASN A 71 9.36 -17.99 20.70
C ASN A 71 10.54 -17.50 19.83
N PRO A 72 10.30 -16.75 18.74
CA PRO A 72 11.38 -16.23 17.89
C PRO A 72 12.29 -15.24 18.60
N PHE A 73 11.85 -14.65 19.71
CA PHE A 73 12.58 -13.63 20.47
C PHE A 73 13.40 -14.21 21.64
N ARG A 74 13.06 -15.42 22.12
CA ARG A 74 13.75 -16.08 23.25
C ARG A 74 13.91 -17.57 22.93
N PRO A 75 15.07 -17.98 22.36
CA PRO A 75 15.32 -19.36 21.99
C PRO A 75 15.19 -20.28 23.22
N GLY A 76 14.34 -21.32 23.12
CA GLY A 76 14.09 -22.27 24.20
C GLY A 76 12.80 -22.05 25.00
N GLU A 77 12.16 -20.88 24.87
CA GLU A 77 10.85 -20.62 25.49
C GLU A 77 9.71 -20.85 24.50
N LEU A 78 8.61 -21.41 25.01
CA LEU A 78 7.37 -21.61 24.27
C LEU A 78 6.44 -20.41 24.50
N MET A 79 5.80 -19.92 23.44
CA MET A 79 4.75 -18.91 23.52
C MET A 79 3.41 -19.44 23.00
N ASP A 80 2.33 -18.92 23.59
CA ASP A 80 0.99 -19.08 23.07
C ASP A 80 0.70 -17.97 22.04
N VAL A 81 0.27 -18.36 20.84
CA VAL A 81 -0.16 -17.45 19.77
C VAL A 81 -1.68 -17.33 19.82
N ALA A 82 -2.16 -16.14 20.15
CA ALA A 82 -3.59 -15.83 20.13
C ALA A 82 -4.19 -15.98 18.73
N ALA A 83 -5.49 -16.31 18.66
CA ALA A 83 -6.23 -16.35 17.41
C ALA A 83 -6.23 -14.97 16.74
N LYS A 84 -6.07 -14.94 15.42
CA LYS A 84 -6.19 -13.72 14.61
C LYS A 84 -7.38 -13.85 13.67
N ALA A 85 -8.29 -12.89 13.71
CA ALA A 85 -9.44 -12.83 12.81
C ALA A 85 -9.00 -12.66 11.35
N ALA A 86 -9.91 -12.96 10.42
CA ALA A 86 -9.68 -12.67 9.01
C ALA A 86 -9.53 -11.15 8.83
N SER A 87 -8.52 -10.72 8.08
CA SER A 87 -8.20 -9.30 7.91
C SER A 87 -7.77 -9.03 6.47
N ASN A 88 -8.14 -7.86 5.95
CA ASN A 88 -7.68 -7.43 4.64
C ASN A 88 -6.44 -6.55 4.81
N VAL A 89 -5.39 -6.84 4.06
CA VAL A 89 -4.14 -6.07 4.08
C VAL A 89 -3.84 -5.53 2.71
N VAL A 90 -3.47 -4.27 2.62
CA VAL A 90 -3.03 -3.64 1.36
C VAL A 90 -1.53 -3.88 1.18
N LYS A 91 -1.14 -4.40 0.02
CA LYS A 91 0.26 -4.53 -0.39
C LYS A 91 0.52 -3.71 -1.65
N VAL A 92 1.61 -2.95 -1.65
CA VAL A 92 2.09 -2.24 -2.83
C VAL A 92 3.20 -3.07 -3.47
N ARG A 93 3.02 -3.44 -4.74
CA ARG A 93 4.02 -4.17 -5.54
C ARG A 93 4.64 -3.20 -6.56
N PRO A 94 5.97 -3.02 -6.58
CA PRO A 94 6.62 -2.20 -7.59
C PRO A 94 6.55 -2.90 -8.96
N LEU A 95 6.23 -2.13 -9.99
CA LEU A 95 6.26 -2.63 -11.38
C LEU A 95 7.70 -2.60 -11.92
N LYS A 96 7.91 -3.21 -13.08
CA LYS A 96 9.23 -3.30 -13.73
C LYS A 96 9.88 -1.91 -13.92
N ALA A 97 9.11 -0.93 -14.42
CA ALA A 97 9.60 0.43 -14.63
C ALA A 97 10.16 1.08 -13.35
N LEU A 98 9.57 0.81 -12.18
CA LEU A 98 10.10 1.32 -10.90
C LEU A 98 11.35 0.57 -10.45
N LYS A 99 11.43 -0.74 -10.72
CA LYS A 99 12.64 -1.53 -10.43
C LYS A 99 13.82 -1.16 -11.32
N ASP A 100 13.57 -0.79 -12.56
CA ASP A 100 14.63 -0.44 -13.51
C ASP A 100 15.26 0.95 -13.20
N MET A 101 14.63 1.77 -12.34
CA MET A 101 15.13 3.08 -11.90
C MET A 101 16.14 3.02 -10.74
N VAL A 102 16.39 1.83 -10.17
CA VAL A 102 17.28 1.61 -9.02
C VAL A 102 18.18 0.42 -9.32
#